data_AF-A0A9Q0QA26-F1
#
_entry.id   AF-A0A9Q0QA26-F1
#
_cell.length_a   1.000
_cell.length_b   1.000
_cell.length_c   1.000
_cell.angle_alpha   90.00
_cell.angle_beta   90.00
_cell.angle_gamma   90.00
#
_symmetry.space_group_name_H-M   'P 1'
#
loop_
_entity.id
_entity.type
_entity.pdbx_description
1 polymer ?
#
loop_
_entity_poly.entity_id
_entity_poly.type
_entity_poly.pdbx_seq_one_letter_code
_entity_poly.pdbx_strand_id
1 'polypeptide(L)'
;MGIKEVIGYVSIGYPFGMFASILFGRHHKGILKSPKPKLFVMGTRDGFTSVKQLQKKLSSAAGRVETHLIEGTSHFQMEGAEFDNQMVLTDGLQSTNQL
;
A
#
# COMPACT_ATOMS: atom_id res chain seq x y z
N MET A 1 -22.25 4.41 0.60
CA MET A 1 -22.32 3.35 -0.43
C MET A 1 -21.11 2.45 -0.21
N GLY A 2 -21.30 1.30 0.45
CA GLY A 2 -20.20 0.38 0.79
C GLY A 2 -19.80 -0.49 -0.41
N ILE A 3 -18.51 -0.84 -0.50
CA ILE A 3 -18.01 -1.81 -1.47
C ILE A 3 -18.60 -3.17 -1.06
N LYS A 4 -19.52 -3.70 -1.87
CA LYS A 4 -20.24 -4.94 -1.52
C LYS A 4 -19.40 -6.21 -1.71
N GLU A 5 -18.38 -6.16 -2.57
CA GLU A 5 -17.46 -7.27 -2.83
C GLU A 5 -16.27 -6.78 -3.65
N VAL A 6 -15.04 -7.10 -3.27
CA VAL A 6 -13.86 -6.87 -4.11
C VAL A 6 -13.68 -8.09 -5.01
N ILE A 7 -14.22 -8.04 -6.23
CA ILE A 7 -14.13 -9.14 -7.21
C ILE A 7 -12.79 -9.18 -7.97
N GLY A 8 -11.87 -8.26 -7.65
CA GLY A 8 -10.54 -8.21 -8.25
C GLY A 8 -9.71 -7.03 -7.74
N TYR A 9 -8.41 -7.23 -7.65
CA TYR A 9 -7.43 -6.19 -7.31
C TYR A 9 -6.33 -6.16 -8.37
N VAL A 10 -5.71 -4.99 -8.53
CA VAL A 10 -4.50 -4.81 -9.35
C VAL A 10 -3.47 -4.18 -8.44
N SER A 11 -2.35 -4.87 -8.21
CA SER A 11 -1.21 -4.35 -7.48
C SER A 11 -0.17 -3.79 -8.44
N ILE A 12 0.45 -2.67 -8.06
CA ILE A 12 1.59 -2.11 -8.78
C ILE A 12 2.59 -1.59 -7.74
N GLY A 13 3.83 -2.08 -7.78
CA GLY A 13 4.91 -1.62 -6.92
C GLY A 13 5.57 -0.35 -7.45
N TYR A 14 5.79 0.63 -6.57
CA TYR A 14 6.53 1.85 -6.91
C TYR A 14 7.45 2.28 -5.75
N PRO A 15 8.74 2.52 -5.99
CA PRO A 15 9.54 3.28 -5.04
C PRO A 15 9.16 4.77 -5.11
N PHE A 16 8.93 5.41 -3.96
CA PHE A 16 8.67 6.85 -3.85
C PHE A 16 9.89 7.66 -3.36
N GLY A 17 11.05 7.02 -3.26
CA GLY A 17 12.31 7.65 -2.90
C GLY A 17 12.71 8.84 -3.78
N MET A 18 13.74 9.58 -3.34
CA MET A 18 14.21 10.77 -4.07
C MET A 18 14.71 10.42 -5.48
N PHE A 19 15.62 9.44 -5.58
CA PHE A 19 16.12 8.97 -6.88
C PHE A 19 15.02 8.33 -7.74
N ALA A 20 14.14 7.53 -7.11
CA ALA A 20 12.99 6.96 -7.79
C ALA A 20 12.00 8.02 -8.29
N SER A 21 11.82 9.12 -7.57
CA SER A 21 10.97 10.23 -8.00
C SER A 21 11.58 11.02 -9.15
N ILE A 22 12.91 11.05 -9.28
CA ILE A 22 13.60 11.67 -10.43
C ILE A 22 13.41 10.79 -11.68
N LEU A 23 13.60 9.48 -11.56
CA LEU A 23 13.47 8.53 -12.67
C LEU A 23 12.01 8.27 -13.05
N PHE A 24 11.12 8.18 -12.07
CA PHE A 24 9.75 7.69 -12.23
C PHE A 24 8.65 8.68 -11.82
N GLY A 25 8.98 9.94 -11.51
CA GLY A 25 8.03 10.91 -10.95
C GLY A 25 6.79 11.20 -11.81
N ARG A 26 6.86 10.98 -13.13
CA ARG A 26 5.69 11.10 -14.01
C ARG A 26 4.77 9.88 -13.93
N HIS A 27 5.30 8.71 -13.57
CA HIS A 27 4.56 7.44 -13.57
C HIS A 27 3.59 7.32 -12.38
N HIS A 28 3.94 7.87 -11.20
CA HIS A 28 3.02 7.86 -10.06
C HIS A 28 1.89 8.91 -10.13
N LYS A 29 1.84 9.78 -11.14
CA LYS A 29 0.75 10.76 -11.27
C LYS A 29 -0.62 10.11 -11.47
N GLY A 30 -0.67 9.00 -12.21
CA GLY A 30 -1.91 8.28 -12.47
C GLY A 30 -2.52 7.73 -11.18
N ILE A 31 -1.70 7.07 -10.36
CA ILE A 31 -2.17 6.51 -9.09
C ILE A 31 -2.62 7.63 -8.14
N LEU A 32 -1.86 8.72 -8.00
CA LEU A 32 -2.23 9.82 -7.09
C LEU A 32 -3.50 10.57 -7.50
N LYS A 33 -3.82 10.65 -8.80
CA LYS A 33 -5.02 11.34 -9.30
C LYS A 33 -6.26 10.47 -9.42
N SER A 34 -6.10 9.15 -9.43
CA SER A 34 -7.23 8.22 -9.57
C SER A 34 -8.19 8.36 -8.39
N PRO A 35 -9.52 8.49 -8.58
CA PRO A 35 -10.48 8.55 -7.48
C PRO A 35 -10.78 7.16 -6.88
N LYS A 36 -10.31 6.08 -7.50
CA LYS A 36 -10.54 4.71 -7.03
C LYS A 36 -9.92 4.51 -5.63
N PRO A 37 -10.55 3.73 -4.73
CA PRO A 37 -9.93 3.32 -3.48
C PRO A 37 -8.56 2.68 -3.72
N LYS A 38 -7.60 2.94 -2.85
CA LYS A 38 -6.24 2.43 -2.98
C LYS A 38 -5.63 2.15 -1.62
N LEU A 39 -4.93 1.03 -1.53
CA LEU A 39 -4.12 0.64 -0.39
C LEU A 39 -2.65 0.67 -0.79
N PHE A 40 -1.83 1.28 0.06
CA PHE A 40 -0.38 1.21 -0.01
C PHE A 40 0.14 0.29 1.09
N VAL A 41 0.83 -0.77 0.71
CA VAL A 41 1.54 -1.67 1.64
C VAL A 41 3.02 -1.37 1.55
N MET A 42 3.71 -1.15 2.68
CA MET A 42 5.13 -0.81 2.69
C MET A 42 5.81 -1.24 3.99
N GLY A 43 7.01 -1.80 3.89
CA GLY A 43 7.88 -2.05 5.04
C GLY A 43 8.45 -0.75 5.62
N THR A 44 8.57 -0.62 6.95
CA THR A 44 9.10 0.61 7.58
C THR A 44 10.60 0.81 7.35
N ARG A 45 11.32 -0.24 6.93
CA ARG A 45 12.74 -0.23 6.54
C ARG A 45 12.94 -0.43 5.04
N ASP A 46 12.01 0.06 4.23
CA ASP A 46 11.99 -0.06 2.76
C ASP A 46 13.33 0.30 2.07
N GLY A 47 14.09 1.25 2.61
CA GLY A 47 15.42 1.60 2.09
C GLY A 47 15.38 2.49 0.83
N PHE A 48 14.28 2.51 0.09
CA PHE A 48 14.05 3.45 -1.01
C PHE A 48 13.12 4.60 -0.59
N THR A 49 12.09 4.29 0.19
CA THR A 49 11.00 5.17 0.59
C THR A 49 10.86 5.19 2.11
N SER A 50 10.99 6.36 2.73
CA SER A 50 10.64 6.51 4.14
C SER A 50 9.12 6.64 4.35
N VAL A 51 8.64 6.26 5.53
CA VAL A 51 7.24 6.47 5.95
C VAL A 51 6.80 7.93 5.77
N LYS A 52 7.67 8.89 6.13
CA LYS A 52 7.41 10.32 5.96
C LYS A 52 7.25 10.72 4.48
N GLN A 53 8.04 10.14 3.58
CA GLN A 53 7.92 10.41 2.15
C GLN A 53 6.62 9.85 1.58
N LEU A 54 6.24 8.63 1.99
CA LEU A 54 4.95 8.04 1.62
C LEU A 54 3.80 8.94 2.08
N GLN A 55 3.75 9.28 3.37
CA GLN A 55 2.69 10.14 3.93
C GLN A 55 2.60 11.50 3.22
N LYS A 56 3.75 12.14 2.96
CA LYS A 56 3.80 13.42 2.21
C LYS A 56 3.28 13.28 0.78
N LYS A 57 3.51 12.15 0.12
CA LYS A 57 2.98 11.90 -1.24
C LYS A 57 1.48 11.63 -1.22
N LEU A 58 0.99 10.93 -0.20
CA LEU A 58 -0.42 10.56 -0.08
C LEU A 58 -1.31 11.71 0.40
N SER A 59 -0.76 12.73 1.06
CA SER A 59 -1.54 13.89 1.53
C SER A 59 -2.27 14.66 0.43
N SER A 60 -1.85 14.50 -0.83
CA SER A 60 -2.49 15.11 -2.00
C SER A 60 -3.18 14.09 -2.93
N ALA A 61 -3.30 12.84 -2.52
CA ALA A 61 -3.89 11.79 -3.35
C ALA A 61 -5.43 11.88 -3.35
N ALA A 62 -6.04 11.63 -4.50
CA ALA A 62 -7.49 11.63 -4.65
C ALA A 62 -8.13 10.31 -4.18
N GLY A 63 -9.37 10.40 -3.71
CA GLY A 63 -10.18 9.26 -3.28
C GLY A 63 -9.81 8.72 -1.90
N ARG A 64 -10.32 7.52 -1.57
CA ARG A 64 -9.99 6.81 -0.33
C ARG A 64 -8.58 6.24 -0.43
N VAL A 65 -7.73 6.56 0.55
CA VAL A 65 -6.34 6.12 0.63
C VAL A 65 -6.10 5.48 1.97
N GLU A 66 -5.57 4.27 1.94
CA GLU A 66 -5.17 3.52 3.13
C GLU A 66 -3.69 3.14 3.05
N THR A 67 -3.09 2.93 4.21
CA THR A 67 -1.70 2.50 4.35
C THR A 67 -1.61 1.35 5.33
N HIS A 68 -0.99 0.25 4.92
CA HIS A 68 -0.59 -0.85 5.79
C HIS A 68 0.93 -0.86 5.91
N LEU A 69 1.45 -0.53 7.08
CA LEU A 69 2.89 -0.46 7.34
C LEU A 69 3.35 -1.73 8.05
N ILE A 70 4.33 -2.42 7.48
CA ILE A 70 4.91 -3.63 8.07
C ILE A 70 6.19 -3.23 8.81
N GLU A 71 6.15 -3.30 10.14
CA GLU A 71 7.25 -2.85 10.99
C GLU A 71 8.53 -3.67 10.75
N GLY A 72 9.68 -3.00 10.81
CA GLY A 72 11.00 -3.63 10.73
C GLY A 72 11.40 -4.22 9.38
N THR A 73 10.55 -4.16 8.36
CA THR A 73 10.70 -4.93 7.12
C THR A 73 11.22 -4.07 5.97
N SER A 74 12.10 -4.63 5.14
CA SER A 74 12.65 -3.97 3.94
C SER A 74 11.79 -4.18 2.69
N HIS A 75 12.08 -3.42 1.61
CA HIS A 75 11.27 -3.39 0.38
C HIS A 75 11.04 -4.78 -0.23
N PHE A 76 12.09 -5.60 -0.32
CA PHE A 76 11.99 -6.94 -0.89
C PHE A 76 11.68 -8.01 0.14
N GLN A 77 12.04 -7.78 1.41
CA GLN A 77 11.79 -8.76 2.46
C GLN A 77 10.29 -9.01 2.64
N MET A 78 9.46 -7.98 2.51
CA MET A 78 8.00 -8.12 2.59
C MET A 78 7.37 -8.94 1.45
N GLU A 79 8.12 -9.27 0.39
CA GLU A 79 7.66 -10.18 -0.68
C GLU A 79 7.85 -11.66 -0.31
N GLY A 80 8.55 -11.95 0.80
CA GLY A 80 8.76 -13.29 1.30
C GLY A 80 7.48 -13.93 1.85
N ALA A 81 7.40 -15.26 1.74
CA ALA A 81 6.23 -16.05 2.17
C ALA A 81 5.90 -15.87 3.66
N GLU A 82 6.87 -15.49 4.49
CA GLU A 82 6.64 -15.20 5.91
C GLU A 82 5.75 -13.97 6.17
N PHE A 83 5.51 -13.14 5.14
CA PHE A 83 4.65 -11.96 5.19
C PHE A 83 3.26 -12.18 4.57
N ASP A 84 2.98 -13.33 3.97
CA ASP A 84 1.70 -13.61 3.30
C ASP A 84 0.50 -13.32 4.21
N ASN A 85 0.57 -13.72 5.48
CA ASN A 85 -0.49 -13.49 6.47
C ASN A 85 -0.73 -12.01 6.77
N GLN A 86 0.25 -11.14 6.53
CA GLN A 86 0.14 -9.69 6.72
C GLN A 86 -0.39 -9.01 5.45
N MET A 87 -0.31 -9.67 4.29
CA MET A 87 -0.83 -9.17 3.01
C MET A 87 -2.30 -9.49 2.80
N VAL A 88 -2.85 -10.46 3.55
CA VAL A 88 -4.28 -10.75 3.57
C VAL A 88 -5.00 -9.66 4.36
N LEU A 89 -5.64 -8.73 3.64
CA LEU A 89 -6.52 -7.72 4.23
C LEU A 89 -7.85 -8.38 4.59
N THR A 90 -7.94 -8.96 5.78
CA THR A 90 -9.23 -9.39 6.32
C THR A 90 -9.97 -8.19 6.90
N ASP A 91 -10.56 -7.36 6.05
CA ASP A 91 -11.68 -6.53 6.50
C ASP A 91 -12.91 -7.46 6.62
N GLY A 92 -13.20 -7.94 7.85
CA GLY A 92 -14.55 -8.41 8.22
C GLY A 92 -14.80 -9.91 8.38
N LEU A 93 -13.79 -10.77 8.56
CA LEU A 93 -13.97 -12.19 8.93
C LEU A 93 -13.37 -12.51 10.30
N GLN A 94 -13.65 -11.67 11.29
CA GLN A 94 -13.79 -12.12 12.67
C GLN A 94 -15.25 -12.01 13.10
N SER A 95 -16.13 -12.73 12.41
CA SER A 95 -17.42 -13.09 12.98
C SER A 95 -17.28 -14.49 13.57
N THR A 96 -17.17 -14.52 14.91
CA THR A 96 -17.82 -15.53 15.75
C THR A 96 -17.83 -16.95 15.20
N ASN A 97 -16.80 -17.74 15.52
CA ASN A 97 -16.93 -19.18 15.70
C ASN A 97 -15.91 -19.62 16.75
N GLN A 98 -16.22 -19.30 18.01
CA GLN A 98 -15.85 -20.15 19.13
C GLN A 98 -17.14 -20.87 19.54
N LEU A 99 -17.16 -22.18 19.29
CA LEU A 99 -18.10 -23.13 19.91
C LEU A 99 -17.77 -23.26 21.40
#